data_AF-A0A6N2AIH3-F1
#
_entry.id   AF-A0A6N2AIH3-F1
#
_cell.length_a   1.000
_cell.length_b   1.000
_cell.length_c   1.000
_cell.angle_alpha   90.00
_cell.angle_beta   90.00
_cell.angle_gamma   90.00
#
_symmetry.space_group_name_H-M   'P 1'
#
loop_
_entity.id
_entity.type
_entity.pdbx_description
1 polymer ?
#
loop_
_entity_poly.entity_id
_entity_poly.type
_entity_poly.pdbx_seq_one_letter_code
_entity_poly.pdbx_strand_id
1 'polypeptide(L)'
;MINMEENKLVKLGGSLPVPSVQQLTKSSPENVPARYRRDDDQLLLVPPMMKFDHYNIPIINMESLLRGDEIEFNKLDSACREWGFFQVNF
;
A
#
# COMPACT_ATOMS: atom_id res chain seq x y z
N MET A 1 -33.47 42.58 13.10
CA MET A 1 -32.10 43.04 13.41
C MET A 1 -31.69 42.30 14.67
N ILE A 2 -30.73 41.37 14.70
CA ILE A 2 -29.64 41.00 13.78
C ILE A 2 -29.45 39.48 13.99
N ASN A 3 -29.26 38.72 12.91
CA ASN A 3 -28.96 37.28 12.96
C ASN A 3 -27.63 37.06 13.71
N MET A 4 -27.63 36.21 14.72
CA MET A 4 -26.40 35.73 15.34
C MET A 4 -25.87 34.59 14.48
N GLU A 5 -25.16 34.94 13.40
CA GLU A 5 -24.35 33.98 12.67
C GLU A 5 -23.31 33.41 13.65
N GLU A 6 -23.53 32.15 14.04
CA GLU A 6 -22.53 31.35 14.73
C GLU A 6 -21.25 31.38 13.87
N ASN A 7 -20.25 32.09 14.38
CA ASN A 7 -18.90 32.06 13.84
C ASN A 7 -18.37 30.63 13.96
N LYS A 8 -18.59 29.81 12.93
CA LYS A 8 -17.84 28.58 12.70
C LYS A 8 -16.39 28.99 12.53
N LEU A 9 -15.63 28.90 13.62
CA LEU A 9 -14.18 29.00 13.63
C LEU A 9 -13.65 28.00 12.60
N VAL A 10 -13.27 28.48 11.42
CA VAL A 10 -12.70 27.66 10.36
C VAL A 10 -11.32 27.25 10.83
N LYS A 11 -11.22 26.07 11.43
CA LYS A 11 -9.95 25.52 11.92
C LYS A 11 -9.13 25.08 10.71
N LEU A 12 -8.39 26.02 10.14
CA LEU A 12 -7.49 25.78 9.02
C LEU A 12 -6.21 25.13 9.54
N GLY A 13 -5.97 23.87 9.14
CA GLY A 13 -4.79 23.09 9.52
C GLY A 13 -5.01 22.20 10.74
N GLY A 14 -5.14 20.90 10.49
CA GLY A 14 -5.17 19.84 11.50
C GLY A 14 -5.37 18.47 10.86
N SER A 15 -4.81 17.42 11.46
CA SER A 15 -5.14 16.04 11.08
C SER A 15 -6.44 15.62 11.76
N LEU A 16 -7.30 14.91 11.03
CA LEU A 16 -8.44 14.23 11.65
C LEU A 16 -7.89 13.06 12.49
N PRO A 17 -8.35 12.87 13.74
CA PRO A 17 -7.96 11.71 14.52
C PRO A 17 -8.41 10.44 13.78
N VAL A 18 -7.44 9.62 13.38
CA VAL A 18 -7.70 8.35 12.71
C VAL A 18 -7.70 7.24 13.77
N PRO A 19 -8.85 6.63 14.11
CA PRO A 19 -8.89 5.51 15.05
C PRO A 19 -8.11 4.31 14.52
N SER A 20 -7.64 3.47 15.45
CA SER A 20 -6.89 2.26 15.10
C SER A 20 -7.74 1.31 14.25
N VAL A 21 -7.24 0.96 13.07
CA VAL A 21 -7.88 -0.02 12.19
C VAL A 21 -8.00 -1.38 12.90
N GLN A 22 -6.99 -1.77 13.69
CA GLN A 22 -7.03 -3.00 14.48
C GLN A 22 -8.12 -3.01 15.56
N GLN A 23 -8.59 -1.84 16.01
CA GLN A 23 -9.73 -1.76 16.93
C GLN A 23 -11.06 -1.78 16.16
N LEU A 24 -11.13 -1.15 14.98
CA LEU A 24 -12.32 -1.17 14.13
C LEU A 24 -12.68 -2.60 13.71
N THR A 25 -11.71 -3.46 13.44
CA THR A 25 -11.94 -4.86 13.05
C THR A 25 -12.50 -5.74 14.17
N LYS A 26 -12.42 -5.29 15.43
CA LYS A 26 -13.04 -6.00 16.56
C LYS A 26 -14.55 -5.78 16.64
N SER A 27 -15.05 -4.75 15.96
CA SER A 27 -16.48 -4.50 15.75
C SER A 27 -16.97 -5.17 14.45
N SER A 28 -18.26 -5.08 14.12
CA SER A 28 -18.79 -5.71 12.90
C SER A 28 -18.05 -5.23 11.63
N PRO A 29 -17.65 -6.13 10.72
CA PRO A 29 -16.99 -5.79 9.46
C PRO A 29 -17.86 -4.94 8.51
N GLU A 30 -19.17 -4.85 8.77
CA GLU A 30 -20.09 -4.00 8.02
C GLU A 30 -19.89 -2.49 8.32
N ASN A 31 -19.20 -2.15 9.42
CA ASN A 31 -19.00 -0.78 9.88
C ASN A 31 -17.67 -0.18 9.43
N VAL A 32 -17.25 -0.42 8.17
CA VAL A 32 -16.06 0.25 7.62
C VAL A 32 -16.37 1.75 7.45
N PRO A 33 -15.62 2.65 8.11
CA PRO A 33 -15.84 4.08 7.92
C PRO A 33 -15.68 4.50 6.46
N ALA A 34 -16.55 5.40 5.98
CA ALA A 34 -16.58 5.84 4.58
C ALA A 34 -15.21 6.29 4.03
N ARG A 35 -14.34 6.84 4.88
CA ARG A 35 -12.97 7.27 4.52
C ARG A 35 -12.02 6.13 4.10
N TYR A 36 -12.35 4.87 4.36
CA TYR A 36 -11.59 3.71 3.88
C TYR A 36 -12.29 2.97 2.73
N ARG A 37 -13.53 3.34 2.40
CA ARG A 37 -14.23 2.78 1.26
C ARG A 37 -13.65 3.40 0.00
N ARG A 38 -13.03 2.60 -0.86
CA ARG A 38 -12.51 3.06 -2.15
C ARG A 38 -13.65 3.08 -3.16
N ASP A 39 -13.66 4.10 -4.01
CA ASP A 39 -14.56 4.15 -5.15
C ASP A 39 -14.17 3.06 -6.16
N ASP A 40 -15.16 2.48 -6.84
CA ASP A 40 -14.95 1.35 -7.75
C ASP A 40 -13.94 1.66 -8.87
N ASP A 41 -13.83 2.93 -9.28
CA ASP A 41 -12.85 3.38 -10.27
C ASP A 41 -11.39 3.24 -9.79
N GLN A 42 -11.14 3.30 -8.48
CA GLN A 42 -9.81 3.06 -7.90
C GLN A 42 -9.51 1.57 -7.70
N LEU A 43 -10.54 0.72 -7.71
CA LEU A 43 -10.38 -0.73 -7.66
C LEU A 43 -9.92 -1.29 -9.01
N LEU A 44 -10.22 -0.61 -10.13
CA LEU A 44 -9.71 -0.97 -11.45
C LEU A 44 -8.18 -0.79 -11.60
N LEU A 45 -7.58 0.07 -10.79
CA LEU A 45 -6.11 0.24 -10.69
C LEU A 45 -5.46 -0.81 -9.79
N VAL A 46 -6.24 -1.55 -9.01
CA VAL A 46 -5.74 -2.71 -8.27
C VAL A 46 -5.90 -3.90 -9.20
N PRO A 47 -4.81 -4.48 -9.73
CA PRO A 47 -4.92 -5.75 -10.42
C PRO A 47 -5.62 -6.71 -9.45
N PRO A 48 -6.68 -7.43 -9.87
CA PRO A 48 -7.32 -8.40 -9.01
C PRO A 48 -6.22 -9.27 -8.43
N MET A 49 -6.09 -9.31 -7.09
CA MET A 49 -5.03 -10.07 -6.40
C MET A 49 -4.94 -11.54 -6.86
N MET A 50 -5.99 -12.02 -7.54
CA MET A 50 -6.13 -13.35 -8.12
C MET A 50 -5.48 -13.55 -9.50
N LYS A 51 -4.79 -12.54 -10.08
CA LYS A 51 -4.03 -12.71 -11.34
C LYS A 51 -2.53 -12.45 -11.18
N PHE A 52 -2.00 -12.58 -9.97
CA PHE A 52 -0.56 -12.46 -9.72
C PHE A 52 0.23 -13.74 -9.95
N ASP A 53 -0.43 -14.87 -10.21
CA ASP A 53 0.22 -16.15 -10.54
C ASP A 53 1.17 -16.07 -11.74
N HIS A 54 1.07 -15.00 -12.55
CA HIS A 54 1.90 -14.79 -13.75
C HIS A 54 2.97 -13.71 -13.60
N TYR A 55 2.99 -12.92 -12.52
CA TYR A 55 4.06 -11.96 -12.30
C TYR A 55 5.16 -12.66 -11.50
N ASN A 56 6.12 -13.24 -12.24
CA ASN A 56 7.33 -13.84 -11.69
C ASN A 56 8.25 -12.76 -11.08
N ILE A 57 7.89 -12.24 -9.91
CA ILE A 57 8.71 -11.29 -9.16
C ILE A 57 10.09 -11.92 -8.95
N PRO A 58 11.20 -11.24 -9.31
CA PRO A 58 12.54 -11.80 -9.13
C PRO A 58 12.82 -12.10 -7.66
N ILE A 59 13.36 -13.29 -7.39
CA ILE A 59 13.84 -13.69 -6.05
C ILE A 59 15.36 -13.79 -6.12
N ILE A 60 16.09 -12.95 -5.39
CA ILE A 60 17.55 -12.95 -5.39
C ILE A 60 18.06 -13.86 -4.27
N ASN A 61 18.94 -14.80 -4.62
CA ASN A 61 19.65 -15.59 -3.63
C ASN A 61 20.87 -14.84 -3.14
N MET A 62 20.76 -14.31 -1.91
CA MET A 62 21.81 -13.50 -1.31
C MET A 62 23.04 -14.33 -0.94
N GLU A 63 22.89 -15.59 -0.56
CA GLU A 63 24.03 -16.45 -0.24
C GLU A 63 24.88 -16.71 -1.49
N SER A 64 24.24 -17.08 -2.61
CA SER A 64 24.92 -17.27 -3.90
C SER A 64 25.55 -15.97 -4.41
N LEU A 65 24.81 -14.86 -4.35
CA LEU A 65 25.31 -13.55 -4.77
C LEU A 65 26.58 -13.16 -4.00
N LEU A 66 26.59 -13.32 -2.67
CA LEU A 66 27.74 -12.99 -1.82
C LEU A 66 28.95 -13.91 -2.07
N ARG A 67 28.72 -15.12 -2.60
CA ARG A 67 29.77 -16.04 -3.06
C ARG A 67 30.30 -15.69 -4.45
N GLY A 68 29.77 -14.65 -5.09
CA GLY A 68 30.19 -14.19 -6.42
C GLY A 68 29.46 -14.86 -7.58
N ASP A 69 28.25 -15.39 -7.37
CA ASP A 69 27.44 -15.94 -8.45
C ASP A 69 26.99 -14.84 -9.43
N GLU A 70 27.56 -14.86 -10.64
CA GLU A 70 27.23 -13.92 -11.71
C GLU A 70 25.77 -14.03 -12.18
N ILE A 71 25.14 -15.19 -12.03
CA ILE A 71 23.73 -15.39 -12.39
C ILE A 71 22.84 -14.54 -11.47
N GLU A 72 23.08 -14.62 -10.15
CA GLU A 72 22.34 -13.84 -9.18
C GLU A 72 22.65 -12.34 -9.28
N PHE A 73 23.87 -11.98 -9.68
CA PHE A 73 24.23 -10.59 -9.97
C PHE A 73 23.43 -10.03 -11.17
N ASN A 74 23.40 -10.75 -12.29
CA ASN A 74 22.66 -10.34 -13.48
C ASN A 74 21.15 -10.28 -13.23
N LYS A 75 20.64 -11.20 -12.41
CA LYS A 75 19.25 -11.21 -11.95
C LYS A 75 18.93 -9.98 -11.11
N LEU A 76 19.82 -9.58 -10.22
CA LEU A 76 19.68 -8.37 -9.40
C LEU A 76 19.68 -7.10 -10.27
N ASP A 77 20.60 -6.98 -11.23
CA ASP A 77 20.64 -5.85 -12.17
C ASP A 77 19.33 -5.73 -12.97
N SER A 78 18.87 -6.86 -13.51
CA SER A 78 17.63 -6.94 -14.29
C SER A 78 16.42 -6.57 -13.43
N ALA A 79 16.34 -7.08 -12.20
CA ALA A 79 15.27 -6.73 -11.27
C ALA A 79 15.25 -5.23 -10.92
N CYS A 80 16.41 -4.62 -10.70
CA CYS A 80 16.51 -3.18 -10.43
C CYS A 80 16.00 -2.35 -11.63
N ARG A 81 16.36 -2.73 -12.85
CA ARG A 81 16.03 -1.99 -14.07
C ARG A 81 14.59 -2.18 -14.54
N GLU A 82 14.09 -3.41 -14.48
CA GLU A 82 12.81 -3.79 -15.11
C GLU A 82 11.64 -3.83 -14.13
N TRP A 83 11.91 -4.16 -12.86
CA TRP A 83 10.88 -4.29 -11.83
C TRP A 83 10.87 -3.14 -10.84
N GLY A 84 12.05 -2.65 -10.44
CA GLY A 84 12.20 -1.69 -9.34
C GLY A 84 11.94 -2.29 -7.95
N PHE A 85 11.62 -3.60 -7.88
CA PHE A 85 11.54 -4.37 -6.64
C PHE A 85 11.80 -5.86 -6.89
N PHE A 86 12.20 -6.58 -5.85
CA PHE A 86 12.47 -8.02 -5.86
C PHE A 86 12.36 -8.56 -4.44
N GLN A 87 12.28 -9.88 -4.30
CA GLN A 87 12.41 -10.57 -3.03
C GLN A 87 13.85 -11.02 -2.81
N VAL A 88 14.23 -11.20 -1.55
CA VAL A 88 15.53 -11.77 -1.17
C VAL A 88 15.31 -13.07 -0.42
N ASN A 89 16.08 -14.10 -0.74
CA ASN A 89 16.20 -15.31 0.05
C ASN A 89 17.62 -15.44 0.60
N PHE A 90 17.74 -16.10 1.75
CA PHE A 90 18.97 -16.31 2.50
C PHE A 90 19.19 -17.80 2.73
#